data_AF-A0A8R2HMD4-F1
#
_entry.id   AF-A0A8R2HMD4-F1
#
_cell.length_a   1.000
_cell.length_b   1.000
_cell.length_c   1.000
_cell.angle_alpha   90.00
_cell.angle_beta   90.00
_cell.angle_gamma   90.00
#
_symmetry.space_group_name_H-M   'P 1'
#
loop_
_entity.id
_entity.type
_entity.pdbx_description
1 polymer ?
#
loop_
_entity_poly.entity_id
_entity_poly.type
_entity_poly.pdbx_seq_one_letter_code
_entity_poly.pdbx_strand_id
1 'polypeptide(L)'
;MAAGLTMCATAALGCWATYLPGYAALSIYFLIVLSLLLCECAGGVLAAVWPRCLGLENARGGSVGALQSYYAMPDFEQFTASVDLAQTELQCCGMTDARNYDMSVWQLRRLGPRGMAVPLSCCVQIEENISYLNPMPVNLSRCQEYQPNPVYRHVPGCIGKLEEWYQKQYFVLMLSIFIFAVFKLGVLLSTVFSCIRLRQRRQVLHTVTVKSIDHATNENMYGSGVREDHITAKYIQPDNYYSPRVRNPRIFTSKPNEII
;
A
#
# COMPACT_ATOMS: atom_id res chain seq x y z
N MET A 1 -5.01 -2.77 -10.16
CA MET A 1 -5.97 -3.07 -9.06
C MET A 1 -5.39 -2.76 -7.67
N ALA A 2 -4.24 -3.33 -7.27
CA ALA A 2 -3.67 -3.11 -5.92
C ALA A 2 -3.41 -1.64 -5.57
N ALA A 3 -2.89 -0.84 -6.51
CA ALA A 3 -2.68 0.60 -6.30
C ALA A 3 -3.98 1.38 -6.04
N GLY A 4 -5.08 1.00 -6.71
CA GLY A 4 -6.39 1.63 -6.48
C GLY A 4 -6.95 1.31 -5.10
N LEU A 5 -6.88 0.04 -4.68
CA LEU A 5 -7.35 -0.39 -3.37
C LEU A 5 -6.58 0.27 -2.22
N THR A 6 -5.26 0.41 -2.37
CA THR A 6 -4.43 1.10 -1.37
C THR A 6 -4.74 2.59 -1.26
N MET A 7 -5.01 3.28 -2.38
CA MET A 7 -5.49 4.67 -2.36
C MET A 7 -6.85 4.80 -1.66
N CYS A 8 -7.81 3.94 -1.96
CA CYS A 8 -9.12 3.97 -1.29
C CYS A 8 -9.01 3.68 0.22
N ALA A 9 -8.21 2.69 0.60
CA ALA A 9 -8.01 2.33 2.00
C ALA A 9 -7.34 3.47 2.79
N THR A 10 -6.30 4.09 2.22
CA THR A 10 -5.62 5.22 2.88
C THR A 10 -6.51 6.45 3.02
N ALA A 11 -7.37 6.73 2.04
CA ALA A 11 -8.37 7.78 2.13
C ALA A 11 -9.41 7.49 3.23
N ALA A 12 -9.94 6.26 3.29
CA ALA A 12 -10.90 5.85 4.31
C ALA A 12 -10.32 5.92 5.73
N LEU A 13 -9.07 5.47 5.91
CA LEU A 13 -8.35 5.58 7.18
C LEU A 13 -8.07 7.03 7.56
N GLY A 14 -7.78 7.90 6.58
CA GLY A 14 -7.62 9.34 6.80
C GLY A 14 -8.91 9.97 7.34
N CYS A 15 -10.06 9.65 6.74
CA CYS A 15 -11.37 10.08 7.25
C CYS A 15 -11.64 9.52 8.65
N TRP A 16 -11.39 8.22 8.88
CA TRP A 16 -11.61 7.63 10.20
C TRP A 16 -10.75 8.27 11.30
N ALA A 17 -9.49 8.61 10.96
CA ALA A 17 -8.55 9.25 11.87
C ALA A 17 -9.01 10.67 12.31
N THR A 18 -9.82 11.37 11.51
CA THR A 18 -10.38 12.68 11.89
C THR A 18 -11.64 12.56 12.74
N TYR A 19 -12.50 11.57 12.48
CA TYR A 19 -13.77 11.39 13.22
C TYR A 19 -13.61 10.76 14.61
N LEU A 20 -12.66 9.84 14.80
CA LEU A 20 -12.46 9.13 16.07
C LEU A 20 -10.98 9.25 16.50
N PRO A 21 -10.62 10.29 17.29
CA PRO A 21 -9.24 10.56 17.67
C PRO A 21 -8.72 9.55 18.70
N GLY A 22 -8.39 8.34 18.24
CA GLY A 22 -7.57 7.36 18.95
C GLY A 22 -6.10 7.53 18.55
N TYR A 23 -5.19 7.57 19.54
CA TYR A 23 -3.74 7.66 19.29
C TYR A 23 -3.25 6.52 18.36
N ALA A 24 -3.83 5.33 18.50
CA ALA A 24 -3.51 4.19 17.64
C ALA A 24 -3.90 4.43 16.17
N ALA A 25 -5.11 4.92 15.89
CA ALA A 25 -5.59 5.15 14.52
C ALA A 25 -4.75 6.22 13.80
N LEU A 26 -4.44 7.32 14.49
CA LEU A 26 -3.64 8.41 13.93
C LEU A 26 -2.17 8.00 13.75
N SER A 27 -1.61 7.20 14.66
CA SER A 27 -0.27 6.61 14.49
C SER A 27 -0.20 5.66 13.30
N ILE A 28 -1.20 4.80 13.10
CA ILE A 28 -1.27 3.89 11.95
C ILE A 28 -1.32 4.69 10.65
N TYR A 29 -2.17 5.71 10.59
CA TYR A 29 -2.28 6.59 9.43
C TYR A 29 -0.93 7.28 9.11
N PHE A 30 -0.26 7.84 10.13
CA PHE A 30 1.07 8.45 9.97
C PHE A 30 2.10 7.46 9.41
N LEU A 31 2.16 6.24 9.94
CA LEU A 31 3.08 5.20 9.46
C LEU A 31 2.82 4.81 8.01
N ILE A 32 1.54 4.72 7.60
CA ILE A 32 1.17 4.41 6.21
C ILE A 32 1.57 5.55 5.28
N VAL A 33 1.27 6.80 5.62
CA VAL A 33 1.65 7.95 4.77
C VAL A 33 3.18 8.09 4.68
N LEU A 34 3.89 7.86 5.79
CA LEU A 34 5.35 7.88 5.82
C LEU A 34 5.94 6.78 4.93
N SER A 35 5.44 5.54 5.02
CA SER A 35 5.93 4.45 4.17
C SER A 35 5.67 4.72 2.68
N LEU A 36 4.49 5.28 2.35
CA LEU A 36 4.18 5.69 0.98
C LEU A 36 5.10 6.81 0.46
N LEU A 37 5.48 7.76 1.31
CA LEU A 37 6.44 8.81 0.94
C LEU A 37 7.83 8.23 0.71
N LEU A 38 8.29 7.33 1.57
CA LEU A 38 9.60 6.66 1.40
C LEU A 38 9.64 5.82 0.12
N CYS A 39 8.58 5.04 -0.15
CA CYS A 39 8.45 4.27 -1.38
C CYS A 39 8.43 5.16 -2.62
N GLU A 40 7.76 6.32 -2.56
CA GLU A 40 7.73 7.29 -3.66
C GLU A 40 9.10 7.91 -3.93
N CYS A 41 9.82 8.33 -2.88
CA CYS A 41 11.17 8.85 -3.01
C CYS A 41 12.13 7.78 -3.56
N ALA A 42 12.07 6.56 -3.04
CA ALA A 42 12.88 5.44 -3.53
C ALA A 42 12.55 5.13 -5.01
N GLY A 43 11.26 5.08 -5.36
CA GLY A 43 10.79 4.88 -6.73
C GLY A 43 11.25 6.01 -7.67
N GLY A 44 11.20 7.26 -7.23
CA GLY A 44 11.68 8.42 -7.99
C GLY A 44 13.18 8.37 -8.24
N VAL A 45 13.98 8.02 -7.22
CA VAL A 45 15.43 7.83 -7.36
C VAL A 45 15.73 6.68 -8.31
N LEU A 46 15.07 5.53 -8.14
CA LEU A 46 15.22 4.38 -9.04
C LEU A 46 14.86 4.76 -10.47
N ALA A 47 13.76 5.48 -10.70
CA ALA A 47 13.34 5.93 -12.03
C ALA A 47 14.35 6.90 -12.66
N ALA A 48 14.94 7.81 -11.88
CA ALA A 48 15.97 8.72 -12.37
C ALA A 48 17.30 8.02 -12.70
N VAL A 49 17.63 6.96 -11.94
CA VAL A 49 18.86 6.18 -12.08
C VAL A 49 18.72 5.08 -13.14
N TRP A 50 17.51 4.57 -13.38
CA TRP A 50 17.21 3.45 -14.28
C TRP A 50 17.83 3.59 -15.67
N PRO A 51 17.73 4.74 -16.37
CA PRO A 51 18.29 4.88 -17.71
C PRO A 51 19.82 4.81 -17.71
N ARG A 52 20.47 5.19 -16.60
CA ARG A 52 21.94 5.33 -16.48
C ARG A 52 22.62 4.09 -15.92
N CYS A 53 22.04 3.43 -14.91
CA CYS A 53 22.71 2.35 -14.17
C CYS A 53 22.22 0.95 -14.52
N LEU A 54 20.99 0.78 -15.01
CA LEU A 54 20.46 -0.56 -15.32
C LEU A 54 20.75 -1.03 -16.74
N GLY A 55 21.54 -0.27 -17.52
CA GLY A 55 22.08 -0.70 -18.81
C GLY A 55 20.99 -1.29 -19.70
N LEU A 56 20.26 -0.43 -20.41
CA LEU A 56 19.22 -0.83 -21.37
C LEU A 56 19.69 -1.92 -22.35
N GLU A 57 20.99 -2.11 -22.56
CA GLU A 57 21.56 -3.28 -23.27
C GLU A 57 21.19 -4.63 -22.65
N ASN A 58 21.29 -4.80 -21.32
CA ASN A 58 20.91 -6.04 -20.65
C ASN A 58 19.39 -6.26 -20.69
N ALA A 59 18.61 -5.18 -20.58
CA ALA A 59 17.15 -5.22 -20.74
C ALA A 59 16.73 -5.55 -22.19
N ARG A 60 17.46 -5.04 -23.20
CA ARG A 60 17.25 -5.37 -24.62
C ARG A 60 17.47 -6.86 -24.87
N GLY A 61 18.55 -7.45 -24.34
CA GLY A 61 18.80 -8.89 -24.45
C GLY A 61 17.70 -9.75 -23.80
N GLY A 62 17.31 -9.41 -22.56
CA GLY A 62 16.28 -10.16 -21.83
C GLY A 62 14.87 -10.05 -22.43
N SER A 63 14.51 -8.86 -22.91
CA SER A 63 13.19 -8.60 -23.50
C SER A 63 12.94 -9.38 -24.80
N VAL A 64 13.96 -9.51 -25.66
CA VAL A 64 13.87 -10.31 -26.90
C VAL A 64 13.63 -11.78 -26.55
N GLY A 65 14.37 -12.33 -25.57
CA GLY A 65 14.15 -13.70 -25.10
C GLY A 65 12.77 -13.92 -24.50
N ALA A 66 12.24 -12.93 -23.77
CA ALA A 66 10.89 -12.96 -23.23
C ALA A 66 9.83 -12.96 -24.35
N LEU A 67 9.96 -12.11 -25.36
CA LEU A 67 9.08 -12.11 -26.53
C LEU A 67 9.11 -13.47 -27.22
N GLN A 68 10.31 -14.01 -27.47
CA GLN A 68 10.47 -15.27 -28.17
C GLN A 68 9.88 -16.46 -27.40
N SER A 69 9.90 -16.43 -26.07
CA SER A 69 9.45 -17.56 -25.24
C SER A 69 7.98 -17.51 -24.88
N TYR A 70 7.43 -16.32 -24.65
CA TYR A 70 6.12 -16.14 -24.00
C TYR A 70 5.03 -15.53 -24.90
N TYR A 71 5.38 -14.95 -26.05
CA TYR A 71 4.38 -14.36 -26.94
C TYR A 71 3.42 -15.43 -27.48
N ALA A 72 2.11 -15.16 -27.37
CA ALA A 72 1.00 -16.03 -27.78
C ALA A 72 0.98 -17.42 -27.13
N MET A 73 1.59 -17.56 -25.94
CA MET A 73 1.47 -18.77 -25.12
C MET A 73 0.18 -18.71 -24.28
N PRO A 74 -0.52 -19.84 -24.05
CA PRO A 74 -1.82 -19.87 -23.38
C PRO A 74 -1.79 -19.39 -21.92
N ASP A 75 -0.66 -19.53 -21.22
CA ASP A 75 -0.51 -19.02 -19.85
C ASP A 75 -0.07 -17.53 -19.80
N PHE A 76 0.22 -16.93 -20.95
CA PHE A 76 0.84 -15.60 -21.08
C PHE A 76 0.03 -14.66 -21.99
N GLU A 77 -1.29 -14.79 -21.99
CA GLU A 77 -2.19 -13.92 -22.76
C GLU A 77 -2.04 -12.44 -22.38
N GLN A 78 -1.86 -12.13 -21.10
CA GLN A 78 -1.66 -10.76 -20.61
C GLN A 78 -0.35 -10.14 -21.13
N PHE A 79 0.69 -10.96 -21.27
CA PHE A 79 1.95 -10.52 -21.86
C PHE A 79 1.75 -10.23 -23.35
N THR A 80 1.07 -11.12 -24.07
CA THR A 80 0.74 -10.94 -25.50
C THR A 80 -0.06 -9.67 -25.72
N ALA A 81 -1.13 -9.46 -24.96
CA ALA A 81 -1.95 -8.25 -24.99
C ALA A 81 -1.15 -6.97 -24.69
N SER A 82 -0.21 -7.03 -23.74
CA SER A 82 0.65 -5.89 -23.42
C SER A 82 1.63 -5.55 -24.56
N VAL A 83 2.14 -6.56 -25.26
CA VAL A 83 3.02 -6.38 -26.42
C VAL A 83 2.23 -5.82 -27.59
N ASP A 84 1.03 -6.37 -27.85
CA ASP A 84 0.18 -5.91 -28.95
C ASP A 84 -0.27 -4.46 -28.73
N LEU A 85 -0.65 -4.09 -27.49
CA LEU A 85 -0.95 -2.72 -27.13
C LEU A 85 0.26 -1.79 -27.33
N ALA A 86 1.45 -2.21 -26.88
CA ALA A 86 2.65 -1.40 -27.06
C ALA A 86 2.98 -1.18 -28.55
N GLN A 87 2.78 -2.20 -29.39
CA GLN A 87 3.01 -2.13 -30.83
C GLN A 87 2.06 -1.18 -31.54
N THR A 88 0.77 -1.20 -31.18
CA THR A 88 -0.22 -0.29 -31.75
C THR A 88 -0.05 1.14 -31.26
N GLU A 89 0.16 1.35 -29.96
CA GLU A 89 0.25 2.70 -29.35
C GLU A 89 1.56 3.41 -29.68
N LEU A 90 2.68 2.68 -29.66
CA LEU A 90 4.01 3.25 -29.94
C LEU A 90 4.40 3.12 -31.42
N GLN A 91 3.53 2.54 -32.25
CA GLN A 91 3.75 2.34 -33.70
C GLN A 91 5.10 1.66 -33.98
N CYS A 92 5.31 0.53 -33.33
CA CYS A 92 6.56 -0.23 -33.32
C CYS A 92 6.30 -1.72 -33.58
N CYS A 93 7.35 -2.50 -33.86
CA CYS A 93 7.23 -3.95 -34.04
C CYS A 93 8.39 -4.72 -33.40
N GLY A 94 8.05 -5.78 -32.67
CA GLY A 94 9.01 -6.55 -31.88
C GLY A 94 9.63 -5.75 -30.73
N MET A 95 10.69 -6.28 -30.12
CA MET A 95 11.38 -5.61 -29.02
C MET A 95 12.41 -4.62 -29.55
N THR A 96 13.28 -5.12 -30.42
CA THR A 96 14.33 -4.36 -31.13
C THR A 96 14.06 -4.28 -32.62
N ASP A 97 13.48 -5.34 -33.20
CA ASP A 97 13.14 -5.43 -34.62
C ASP A 97 12.01 -6.47 -34.82
N ALA A 98 11.28 -6.36 -35.93
CA ALA A 98 10.29 -7.35 -36.35
C ALA A 98 10.85 -8.78 -36.45
N ARG A 99 12.14 -8.94 -36.81
CA ARG A 99 12.84 -10.24 -36.86
C ARG A 99 12.90 -10.97 -35.52
N ASN A 100 12.61 -10.30 -34.41
CA ASN A 100 12.52 -10.97 -33.12
C ASN A 100 11.46 -12.08 -33.12
N TYR A 101 10.45 -12.00 -33.99
CA TYR A 101 9.44 -13.04 -34.17
C TYR A 101 9.93 -14.28 -34.93
N ASP A 102 10.96 -14.19 -35.78
CA ASP A 102 11.42 -15.29 -36.63
C ASP A 102 11.82 -16.53 -35.81
N MET A 103 12.43 -16.32 -34.64
CA MET A 103 12.87 -17.37 -33.71
C MET A 103 11.94 -17.54 -32.50
N SER A 104 10.75 -16.94 -32.52
CA SER A 104 9.78 -17.06 -31.44
C SER A 104 9.07 -18.42 -31.44
N VAL A 105 8.67 -18.89 -30.26
CA VAL A 105 7.82 -20.08 -30.10
C VAL A 105 6.51 -19.94 -30.87
N TRP A 106 5.94 -18.73 -30.91
CA TRP A 106 4.76 -18.41 -31.72
C TRP A 106 4.93 -18.78 -33.19
N GLN A 107 6.05 -18.38 -33.79
CA GLN A 107 6.36 -18.64 -35.20
C GLN A 107 6.74 -20.10 -35.44
N LEU A 108 7.62 -20.66 -34.58
CA LEU A 108 8.13 -22.02 -34.72
C LEU A 108 7.04 -23.08 -34.51
N ARG A 109 6.11 -22.86 -33.57
CA ARG A 109 4.98 -23.77 -33.31
C ARG A 109 3.73 -23.42 -34.14
N ARG A 110 3.79 -22.37 -34.96
CA ARG A 110 2.65 -21.87 -35.77
C ARG A 110 1.39 -21.66 -34.93
N LEU A 111 1.55 -20.98 -33.79
CA LEU A 111 0.43 -20.66 -32.89
C LEU A 111 -0.50 -19.58 -33.49
N GLY A 112 0.01 -18.76 -34.40
CA GLY A 112 -0.78 -17.80 -35.17
C GLY A 112 -1.34 -18.36 -36.48
N PRO A 113 -2.25 -17.61 -37.15
CA PRO A 113 -2.67 -17.85 -38.52
C PRO A 113 -1.49 -18.15 -39.48
N ARG A 114 -1.72 -19.10 -40.40
CA ARG A 114 -0.66 -19.59 -41.30
C ARG A 114 -0.16 -18.47 -42.22
N GLY A 115 1.16 -18.40 -42.39
CA GLY A 115 1.81 -17.52 -43.37
C GLY A 115 2.04 -16.08 -42.89
N MET A 116 1.88 -15.80 -41.60
CA MET A 116 2.23 -14.50 -41.04
C MET A 116 3.70 -14.46 -40.63
N ALA A 117 4.40 -13.40 -41.01
CA ALA A 117 5.76 -13.09 -40.59
C ALA A 117 5.77 -12.36 -39.24
N VAL A 118 4.77 -11.51 -39.01
CA VAL A 118 4.61 -10.71 -37.78
C VAL A 118 3.15 -10.71 -37.32
N PRO A 119 2.88 -10.43 -36.04
CA PRO A 119 1.52 -10.18 -35.57
C PRO A 119 0.85 -8.99 -36.25
N LEU A 120 -0.48 -8.98 -36.25
CA LEU A 120 -1.27 -7.92 -36.89
C LEU A 120 -1.15 -6.57 -36.19
N SER A 121 -0.80 -6.57 -34.90
CA SER A 121 -0.47 -5.38 -34.11
C SER A 121 0.76 -4.62 -34.63
N CYS A 122 1.67 -5.29 -35.36
CA CYS A 122 2.78 -4.64 -36.07
C CYS A 122 2.38 -3.92 -37.36
N CYS A 123 1.17 -4.16 -37.87
CA CYS A 123 0.71 -3.55 -39.12
C CYS A 123 0.17 -2.14 -38.89
N VAL A 124 0.25 -1.30 -39.91
CA VAL A 124 -0.44 -0.01 -39.91
C VAL A 124 -1.95 -0.27 -40.02
N GLN A 125 -2.70 0.25 -39.06
CA GLN A 125 -4.14 0.04 -38.93
C GLN A 125 -4.93 1.05 -39.79
N ILE A 126 -6.14 0.69 -40.23
CA ILE A 126 -7.00 1.54 -41.08
C ILE A 126 -7.44 2.83 -40.36
N GLU A 127 -7.74 2.72 -39.07
CA GLU A 127 -8.10 3.85 -38.19
C GLU A 127 -7.12 3.95 -37.03
N GLU A 128 -6.83 5.18 -36.59
CA GLU A 128 -5.85 5.45 -35.53
C GLU A 128 -6.29 4.96 -34.13
N ASN A 129 -7.58 4.63 -33.94
CA ASN A 129 -8.15 4.28 -32.63
C ASN A 129 -8.74 2.85 -32.56
N ILE A 130 -8.25 1.95 -33.40
CA ILE A 130 -8.67 0.54 -33.37
C ILE A 130 -8.08 -0.13 -32.13
N SER A 131 -8.92 -0.86 -31.40
CA SER A 131 -8.48 -1.63 -30.25
C SER A 131 -7.42 -2.66 -30.67
N TYR A 132 -6.31 -2.73 -29.93
CA TYR A 132 -5.25 -3.73 -30.11
C TYR A 132 -5.76 -5.19 -30.06
N LEU A 133 -6.96 -5.42 -29.50
CA LEU A 133 -7.62 -6.73 -29.49
C LEU A 133 -8.21 -7.13 -30.85
N ASN A 134 -8.49 -6.17 -31.74
CA ASN A 134 -9.08 -6.41 -33.06
C ASN A 134 -8.36 -5.57 -34.15
N PRO A 135 -7.07 -5.81 -34.41
CA PRO A 135 -6.31 -5.06 -35.40
C PRO A 135 -6.88 -5.26 -36.81
N MET A 136 -7.12 -4.16 -37.53
CA MET A 136 -7.51 -4.13 -38.93
C MET A 136 -6.44 -3.45 -39.77
N PRO A 137 -5.51 -4.22 -40.39
CA PRO A 137 -4.44 -3.64 -41.18
C PRO A 137 -4.96 -3.02 -42.48
N VAL A 138 -4.36 -1.89 -42.90
CA VAL A 138 -4.65 -1.24 -44.19
C VAL A 138 -4.48 -2.20 -45.35
N ASN A 139 -3.40 -2.99 -45.31
CA ASN A 139 -3.14 -4.01 -46.30
C ASN A 139 -2.38 -5.17 -45.66
N LEU A 140 -3.09 -6.28 -45.43
CA LEU A 140 -2.54 -7.46 -44.78
C LEU A 140 -1.37 -8.07 -45.56
N SER A 141 -1.49 -8.22 -46.88
CA SER A 141 -0.44 -8.88 -47.67
C SER A 141 0.84 -8.06 -47.70
N ARG A 142 0.74 -6.74 -47.90
CA ARG A 142 1.89 -5.82 -47.84
C ARG A 142 2.53 -5.77 -46.46
N CYS A 143 1.73 -5.80 -45.40
CA CYS A 143 2.25 -5.85 -44.04
C CYS A 143 3.01 -7.15 -43.77
N GLN A 144 2.69 -8.27 -44.43
CA GLN A 144 3.31 -9.58 -44.18
C GLN A 144 4.49 -9.91 -45.13
N GLU A 145 4.87 -8.99 -46.02
CA GLU A 145 6.03 -9.17 -46.90
C GLU A 145 7.35 -9.35 -46.10
N TYR A 146 8.28 -10.15 -46.62
CA TYR A 146 9.57 -10.37 -45.94
C TYR A 146 10.35 -9.06 -45.76
N GLN A 147 10.35 -8.22 -46.80
CA GLN A 147 10.94 -6.89 -46.74
C GLN A 147 9.93 -5.91 -46.15
N PRO A 148 10.22 -5.29 -44.99
CA PRO A 148 9.27 -4.39 -44.35
C PRO A 148 9.10 -3.12 -45.18
N ASN A 149 7.84 -2.73 -45.41
CA ASN A 149 7.50 -1.43 -45.98
C ASN A 149 6.91 -0.52 -44.88
N PRO A 150 7.53 0.64 -44.58
CA PRO A 150 7.08 1.52 -43.49
C PRO A 150 5.66 2.08 -43.68
N VAL A 151 5.12 2.02 -44.90
CA VAL A 151 3.73 2.43 -45.19
C VAL A 151 2.70 1.45 -44.61
N TYR A 152 3.07 0.17 -44.50
CA TYR A 152 2.13 -0.91 -44.12
C TYR A 152 2.54 -1.67 -42.85
N ARG A 153 3.80 -1.56 -42.42
CA ARG A 153 4.33 -2.20 -41.21
C ARG A 153 5.15 -1.21 -40.39
N HIS A 154 4.96 -1.22 -39.08
CA HIS A 154 5.83 -0.52 -38.15
C HIS A 154 7.23 -1.13 -38.17
N VAL A 155 8.22 -0.33 -38.57
CA VAL A 155 9.64 -0.73 -38.66
C VAL A 155 10.42 -0.58 -37.34
N PRO A 156 10.23 0.48 -36.52
CA PRO A 156 11.09 0.66 -35.35
C PRO A 156 10.78 -0.37 -34.27
N GLY A 157 11.80 -0.81 -33.52
CA GLY A 157 11.63 -1.64 -32.33
C GLY A 157 10.97 -0.88 -31.18
N CYS A 158 10.14 -1.59 -30.40
CA CYS A 158 9.35 -0.96 -29.34
C CYS A 158 10.17 -0.39 -28.19
N ILE A 159 11.32 -0.98 -27.87
CA ILE A 159 12.15 -0.49 -26.75
C ILE A 159 12.69 0.91 -27.03
N GLY A 160 13.13 1.16 -28.26
CA GLY A 160 13.61 2.49 -28.66
C GLY A 160 12.48 3.53 -28.61
N LYS A 161 11.29 3.18 -29.11
CA LYS A 161 10.12 4.06 -29.06
C LYS A 161 9.62 4.33 -27.64
N LEU A 162 9.66 3.32 -26.77
CA LEU A 162 9.32 3.48 -25.36
C LEU A 162 10.30 4.43 -24.65
N GLU A 163 11.59 4.34 -24.97
CA GLU A 163 12.61 5.24 -24.42
C GLU A 163 12.41 6.69 -24.91
N GLU A 164 12.18 6.90 -26.21
CA GLU A 164 11.85 8.22 -26.77
C GLU A 164 10.60 8.83 -26.09
N TRP A 165 9.55 8.02 -25.93
CA TRP A 165 8.33 8.44 -25.24
C TRP A 165 8.59 8.79 -23.77
N TYR A 166 9.36 7.96 -23.07
CA TYR A 166 9.71 8.18 -21.67
C TYR A 166 10.52 9.46 -21.48
N GLN A 167 11.53 9.69 -22.33
CA GLN A 167 12.34 10.92 -22.28
C GLN A 167 11.49 12.17 -22.52
N LYS A 168 10.52 12.10 -23.44
CA LYS A 168 9.59 13.22 -23.71
C LYS A 168 8.72 13.56 -22.51
N GLN A 169 8.24 12.55 -21.77
CA GLN A 169 7.36 12.74 -20.61
C GLN A 169 8.11 12.85 -19.28
N TYR A 170 9.43 12.65 -19.27
CA TYR A 170 10.25 12.58 -18.06
C TYR A 170 10.04 13.77 -17.13
N PHE A 171 10.03 15.00 -17.68
CA PHE A 171 9.82 16.21 -16.90
C PHE A 171 8.45 16.24 -16.22
N VAL A 172 7.39 15.83 -16.93
CA VAL A 172 6.02 15.79 -16.41
C VAL A 172 5.90 14.74 -15.31
N LEU A 173 6.47 13.55 -15.52
CA LEU A 173 6.50 12.48 -14.53
C LEU A 173 7.25 12.92 -13.26
N MET A 174 8.42 13.54 -13.40
CA MET A 174 9.18 14.01 -12.24
C MET A 174 8.49 15.14 -11.49
N LEU A 175 7.90 16.09 -12.20
CA LEU A 175 7.14 17.17 -11.59
C LEU A 175 5.93 16.62 -10.81
N SER A 176 5.19 15.66 -11.39
CA SER A 176 4.05 15.04 -10.71
C SER A 176 4.45 14.32 -9.42
N ILE A 177 5.49 13.48 -9.46
CA ILE A 177 6.03 12.80 -8.27
C ILE A 177 6.48 13.82 -7.22
N PHE A 178 7.13 14.92 -7.63
CA PHE A 178 7.54 15.97 -6.70
C PHE A 178 6.34 16.64 -5.99
N ILE A 179 5.28 16.98 -6.73
CA ILE A 179 4.07 17.59 -6.17
C ILE A 179 3.38 16.63 -5.19
N PHE A 180 3.26 15.35 -5.53
CA PHE A 180 2.69 14.34 -4.64
C PHE A 180 3.52 14.15 -3.36
N ALA A 181 4.85 14.15 -3.47
CA ALA A 181 5.74 14.09 -2.32
C ALA A 181 5.57 15.31 -1.39
N VAL A 182 5.49 16.52 -1.93
CA VAL A 182 5.25 17.75 -1.15
C VAL A 182 3.88 17.72 -0.47
N PHE A 183 2.85 17.27 -1.17
CA PHE A 183 1.50 17.12 -0.60
C PHE A 183 1.50 16.14 0.59
N LYS A 184 2.11 14.96 0.43
CA LYS A 184 2.24 13.97 1.53
C LYS A 184 3.07 14.51 2.69
N LEU A 185 4.13 15.25 2.43
CA LEU A 185 4.92 15.91 3.47
C LEU A 185 4.07 16.91 4.27
N GLY A 186 3.24 17.71 3.60
CA GLY A 186 2.29 18.61 4.26
C GLY A 186 1.29 17.89 5.16
N VAL A 187 0.75 16.76 4.71
CA VAL A 187 -0.13 15.89 5.52
C VAL A 187 0.61 15.35 6.74
N LEU A 188 1.84 14.87 6.59
CA LEU A 188 2.67 14.39 7.70
C LEU A 188 2.94 15.49 8.73
N LEU A 189 3.33 16.69 8.29
CA LEU A 189 3.58 17.81 9.21
C LEU A 189 2.30 18.24 9.95
N SER A 190 1.15 18.28 9.25
CA SER A 190 -0.15 18.59 9.85
C SER A 190 -0.58 17.57 10.90
N THR A 191 -0.39 16.27 10.62
CA THR A 191 -0.71 15.20 11.58
C THR A 191 0.22 15.22 12.79
N VAL A 192 1.53 15.48 12.60
CA VAL A 192 2.50 15.65 13.70
C VAL A 192 2.15 16.85 14.56
N PHE A 193 1.82 18.00 13.96
CA PHE A 193 1.40 19.18 14.70
C PHE A 193 0.13 18.92 15.51
N SER A 194 -0.85 18.21 14.93
CA SER A 194 -2.07 17.79 15.62
C SER A 194 -1.78 16.84 16.78
N CYS A 195 -0.88 15.86 16.61
CA CYS A 195 -0.38 14.99 17.68
C CYS A 195 0.21 15.78 18.85
N ILE A 196 1.09 16.73 18.55
CA ILE A 196 1.76 17.54 19.57
C ILE A 196 0.72 18.36 20.35
N ARG A 197 -0.22 19.00 19.65
CA ARG A 197 -1.31 19.77 20.27
C ARG A 197 -2.22 18.90 21.15
N LEU A 198 -2.58 17.69 20.69
CA LEU A 198 -3.38 16.74 21.46
C LEU A 198 -2.62 16.24 22.69
N ARG A 199 -1.32 15.96 22.56
CA ARG A 199 -0.46 15.56 23.68
C ARG A 199 -0.35 16.68 24.72
N GLN A 200 -0.16 17.92 24.27
CA GLN A 200 -0.09 19.09 25.14
C GLN A 200 -1.41 19.32 25.90
N ARG A 201 -2.56 19.26 25.22
CA ARG A 201 -3.88 19.36 25.87
C ARG A 201 -4.11 18.25 26.91
N ARG A 202 -3.72 17.01 26.62
CA ARG A 202 -3.83 15.91 27.58
C ARG A 202 -2.90 16.07 28.77
N GLN A 203 -1.66 16.53 28.57
CA GLN A 203 -0.74 16.80 29.68
C GLN A 203 -1.32 17.84 30.64
N VAL A 204 -1.89 18.93 30.11
CA VAL A 204 -2.59 19.94 30.91
C VAL A 204 -3.75 19.33 31.68
N LEU A 205 -4.62 18.56 31.01
CA LEU A 205 -5.77 17.92 31.68
C LEU A 205 -5.31 16.96 32.79
N HIS A 206 -4.30 16.11 32.54
CA HIS A 206 -3.78 15.19 33.54
C HIS A 206 -3.17 15.92 34.74
N THR A 207 -2.42 17.01 34.51
CA THR A 207 -1.92 17.83 35.63
C THR A 207 -3.04 18.49 36.44
N VAL A 208 -4.15 18.90 35.81
CA VAL A 208 -5.33 19.45 36.51
C VAL A 208 -6.04 18.36 37.31
N THR A 209 -6.26 17.18 36.72
CA THR A 209 -6.90 16.06 37.41
C THR A 209 -6.08 15.57 38.62
N VAL A 210 -4.76 15.41 38.46
CA VAL A 210 -3.87 15.02 39.56
C VAL A 210 -3.90 16.07 40.68
N LYS A 211 -3.76 17.37 40.36
CA LYS A 211 -3.86 18.44 41.36
C LYS A 211 -5.21 18.48 42.07
N SER A 212 -6.31 18.22 41.37
CA SER A 212 -7.65 18.16 41.96
C SER A 212 -7.80 16.99 42.93
N ILE A 213 -7.20 15.84 42.62
CA ILE A 213 -7.21 14.65 43.50
C ILE A 213 -6.35 14.91 44.73
N ASP A 214 -5.16 15.50 44.58
CA ASP A 214 -4.30 15.88 45.71
C ASP A 214 -5.00 16.87 46.64
N HIS A 215 -5.69 17.89 46.09
CA HIS A 215 -6.46 18.85 46.88
C HIS A 215 -7.61 18.21 47.67
N ALA A 216 -8.38 17.32 47.03
CA ALA A 216 -9.47 16.60 47.70
C ALA A 216 -8.94 15.66 48.81
N THR A 217 -7.76 15.06 48.61
CA THR A 217 -7.13 14.20 49.62
C THR A 217 -6.64 15.02 50.83
N ASN A 218 -6.11 16.23 50.59
CA ASN A 218 -5.68 17.14 51.65
C ASN A 218 -6.85 17.71 52.49
N GLU A 219 -7.98 18.06 51.87
CA GLU A 219 -9.16 18.54 52.62
C GLU A 219 -9.75 17.45 53.53
N ASN A 220 -9.79 16.21 53.06
CA ASN A 220 -10.24 15.08 53.88
C ASN A 220 -9.32 14.81 55.10
N MET A 221 -8.06 15.24 55.04
CA MET A 221 -7.11 15.10 56.15
C MET A 221 -7.30 16.17 57.23
N TYR A 222 -7.73 17.39 56.87
CA TYR A 222 -8.04 18.46 57.83
C TYR A 222 -9.44 18.33 58.47
N GLY A 223 -10.36 17.58 57.85
CA GLY A 223 -11.71 17.32 58.38
C GLY A 223 -11.82 16.29 59.52
N SER A 224 -10.72 15.62 59.89
CA SER A 224 -10.67 14.66 61.01
C SER A 224 -9.99 15.20 62.28
N GLY A 225 -9.72 16.50 62.35
CA GLY A 225 -9.16 17.14 63.54
C GLY A 225 -10.17 18.10 64.17
N VAL A 226 -10.42 17.90 65.47
CA VAL A 226 -11.16 18.78 66.41
C VAL A 226 -12.63 18.40 66.61
N ARG A 227 -12.84 17.40 67.47
CA ARG A 227 -13.93 17.42 68.45
C ARG A 227 -13.32 17.09 69.82
N GLU A 228 -13.16 18.12 70.64
CA GLU A 228 -12.76 18.00 72.05
C GLU A 228 -13.91 17.38 72.83
N ASP A 229 -13.71 16.15 73.33
CA ASP A 229 -14.62 15.53 74.30
C ASP A 229 -14.07 15.77 75.71
N HIS A 230 -14.81 16.57 76.51
CA HIS A 230 -14.61 16.68 77.95
C HIS A 230 -15.32 15.55 78.70
N ILE A 231 -14.58 14.95 79.62
CA ILE A 231 -14.95 13.83 80.50
C ILE A 231 -16.13 14.21 81.40
N THR A 232 -17.22 13.43 81.38
CA THR A 232 -18.13 13.27 82.54
C THR A 232 -18.52 11.82 82.71
N ALA A 233 -18.14 11.25 83.85
CA ALA A 233 -18.49 9.90 84.26
C ALA A 233 -19.98 9.82 84.66
N LYS A 234 -20.68 8.78 84.20
CA LYS A 234 -21.97 8.37 84.78
C LYS A 234 -22.00 6.85 84.94
N TYR A 235 -21.86 6.42 86.18
CA TYR A 235 -22.12 5.04 86.64
C TYR A 235 -23.62 4.74 86.59
N ILE A 236 -24.01 3.51 86.21
CA ILE A 236 -25.02 2.62 86.84
C ILE A 236 -24.87 1.21 86.24
N GLN A 237 -24.92 0.19 87.10
CA GLN A 237 -24.64 -1.23 86.89
C GLN A 237 -25.96 -2.08 86.91
N PRO A 238 -25.93 -3.43 86.90
CA PRO A 238 -26.40 -4.41 85.90
C PRO A 238 -27.84 -4.96 86.15
N ASP A 239 -28.51 -5.76 85.30
CA ASP A 239 -28.42 -7.24 85.20
C ASP A 239 -29.41 -7.78 84.14
N ASN A 240 -29.02 -8.82 83.37
CA ASN A 240 -29.63 -10.17 83.42
C ASN A 240 -29.15 -11.10 82.28
N TYR A 241 -28.25 -12.01 82.64
CA TYR A 241 -28.29 -13.47 82.46
C TYR A 241 -29.09 -14.10 81.27
N TYR A 242 -28.35 -14.68 80.30
CA TYR A 242 -28.36 -16.10 79.82
C TYR A 242 -28.06 -16.21 78.32
N SER A 243 -27.13 -17.12 77.94
CA SER A 243 -27.24 -18.11 76.84
C SER A 243 -25.85 -18.66 76.41
N PRO A 244 -25.73 -19.93 75.94
CA PRO A 244 -24.57 -20.79 76.21
C PRO A 244 -23.60 -21.03 75.03
N ARG A 245 -22.51 -21.73 75.40
CA ARG A 245 -21.45 -22.32 74.58
C ARG A 245 -21.97 -23.10 73.34
N VAL A 246 -21.30 -22.92 72.19
CA VAL A 246 -21.11 -23.96 71.17
C VAL A 246 -19.63 -24.03 70.76
N ARG A 247 -19.12 -25.26 70.78
CA ARG A 247 -17.73 -25.70 70.70
C ARG A 247 -17.39 -26.00 69.23
N ASN A 248 -16.29 -25.47 68.72
CA ASN A 248 -15.75 -25.78 67.39
C ASN A 248 -14.80 -26.99 67.46
N PRO A 249 -15.05 -28.12 66.76
CA PRO A 249 -14.12 -29.24 66.75
C PRO A 249 -13.51 -29.56 65.39
N ARG A 250 -12.19 -29.80 65.43
CA ARG A 250 -11.36 -30.74 64.63
C ARG A 250 -10.86 -30.24 63.28
N ILE A 251 -9.55 -30.08 63.01
CA ILE A 251 -8.38 -30.95 63.21
C ILE A 251 -8.63 -32.35 62.63
N PHE A 252 -8.19 -32.60 61.39
CA PHE A 252 -7.30 -33.72 61.01
C PHE A 252 -6.97 -33.67 59.51
N THR A 253 -5.75 -34.10 59.23
CA THR A 253 -5.04 -34.24 57.94
C THR A 253 -5.50 -35.45 57.12
N SER A 254 -5.19 -35.42 55.81
CA SER A 254 -5.10 -36.51 54.80
C SER A 254 -6.31 -36.78 53.86
N LYS A 255 -6.02 -36.71 52.54
CA LYS A 255 -6.68 -37.35 51.37
C LYS A 255 -6.61 -38.90 51.51
N PRO A 256 -7.32 -39.79 50.75
CA PRO A 256 -7.73 -39.65 49.33
C PRO A 256 -9.04 -40.36 48.86
N ASN A 257 -9.33 -40.19 47.55
CA ASN A 257 -10.09 -41.03 46.58
C ASN A 257 -11.57 -41.40 46.83
N GLU A 258 -12.45 -41.10 45.85
CA GLU A 258 -13.18 -42.05 44.97
C GLU A 258 -14.25 -41.28 44.14
N ILE A 259 -14.22 -41.30 42.80
CA ILE A 259 -14.93 -42.17 41.82
C ILE A 259 -16.28 -41.58 41.35
N ILE A 260 -16.32 -41.32 40.03
CA ILE A 260 -17.42 -41.30 39.02
C ILE A 260 -18.69 -40.50 39.37
#